data_AF-A0A662BIM0-F1
#
_entry.id   AF-A0A662BIM0-F1
#
_cell.length_a   1.000
_cell.length_b   1.000
_cell.length_c   1.000
_cell.angle_alpha   90.00
_cell.angle_beta   90.00
_cell.angle_gamma   90.00
#
_symmetry.space_group_name_H-M   'P 1'
#
loop_
_entity.id
_entity.type
_entity.pdbx_description
1 polymer ?
#
loop_
_entity_poly.entity_id
_entity_poly.type
_entity_poly.pdbx_seq_one_letter_code
_entity_poly.pdbx_strand_id
1 'polypeptide(L)'
;DLTSNDPDKQKQYESGGLTMDATGAENYCTILAISPSPLEKNVIWVGTDDGNIQITKNGGNSWTNITPKIKNFPKDGWIAQIKPSKFNKGEAYVVVNNYRNFDFKPYLFRTRNYGKNWESLLDGKRETFGYTLSIVQDPLQKNLVFLGTENGLYMSIDECKTWTKWTENYPSVPTMDMVIHPKEYDLVIGTFGRSFYIFDDIRPLRDLATKGNQVLNKTIKIFNPPTAYITQTQQASGTRFGGNAIYNGDNKARGAMISYVINKPEKKEDKKTSDKEKSASKKEKKSDSLVLNVYNSKNELIRTLKQKAPKENGFNRMYWYMDEKGVKRPSRKISKSKSEPGGVRVLPGDYKLVLHYNNQKDSTKITIKYDPRIPITNDVLLSKYNLQKEIEKKMDLAYRAVDQLLKSKKIVEINKKQAKEIDKEKYKDFIKENDTILKKINGLTDEMLGKEDKRQGITATKDPTAISYLHTANRYVSSLQKKPGKTELKLISNANMKIDKVIDDINGFYKSDWPAYRKLVEDQKLSPFVNYKTLE
;
A
#
# COMPACT_ATOMS: atom_id res chain seq x y z
N ASP A 1 52.02 3.48 3.69
CA ASP A 1 50.99 3.53 4.73
C ASP A 1 50.03 4.68 4.44
N LEU A 2 48.72 4.49 4.65
CA LEU A 2 47.69 5.52 4.46
C LEU A 2 47.19 6.11 5.80
N THR A 3 47.60 5.51 6.91
CA THR A 3 47.26 5.88 8.28
C THR A 3 48.31 6.85 8.83
N SER A 4 48.23 7.19 10.12
CA SER A 4 49.29 7.92 10.83
C SER A 4 50.55 7.07 11.01
N ASN A 5 50.44 5.74 10.91
CA ASN A 5 51.50 4.77 11.16
C ASN A 5 52.18 5.00 12.53
N ASP A 6 51.39 5.34 13.55
CA ASP A 6 51.88 5.66 14.88
C ASP A 6 52.40 4.38 15.57
N PRO A 7 53.73 4.23 15.80
CA PRO A 7 54.28 3.02 16.38
C PRO A 7 53.76 2.74 17.79
N ASP A 8 53.37 3.77 18.55
CA ASP A 8 52.83 3.59 19.89
C ASP A 8 51.42 2.97 19.88
N LYS A 9 50.69 3.13 18.78
CA LYS A 9 49.36 2.56 18.57
C LYS A 9 49.39 1.19 17.89
N GLN A 10 50.58 0.68 17.54
CA GLN A 10 50.79 -0.61 16.87
C GLN A 10 51.36 -1.70 17.81
N LYS A 11 51.41 -1.44 19.12
CA LYS A 11 51.91 -2.38 20.13
C LYS A 11 50.79 -3.31 20.64
N GLN A 12 50.11 -4.02 19.74
CA GLN A 12 48.87 -4.72 20.11
C GLN A 12 49.10 -5.83 21.15
N TYR A 13 50.26 -6.49 21.08
CA TYR A 13 50.73 -7.49 22.06
C TYR A 13 51.07 -6.91 23.44
N GLU A 14 51.08 -5.58 23.57
CA GLU A 14 51.30 -4.85 24.82
C GLU A 14 50.03 -4.07 25.24
N SER A 15 48.91 -4.23 24.50
CA SER A 15 47.65 -3.47 24.65
C SER A 15 46.48 -4.34 25.17
N GLY A 16 45.37 -3.72 25.60
CA GLY A 16 44.19 -4.41 26.17
C GLY A 16 43.93 -4.14 27.67
N GLY A 17 44.83 -3.40 28.34
CA GLY A 17 44.68 -3.04 29.75
C GLY A 17 44.82 -4.26 30.67
N LEU A 18 43.82 -4.52 31.53
CA LEU A 18 43.83 -5.65 32.48
C LEU A 18 43.72 -7.02 31.79
N THR A 19 43.32 -7.07 30.51
CA THR A 19 43.16 -8.30 29.73
C THR A 19 43.74 -8.10 28.35
N MET A 20 44.66 -8.97 27.91
CA MET A 20 45.24 -8.88 26.58
C MET A 20 44.17 -9.00 25.49
N ASP A 21 44.22 -8.15 24.45
CA ASP A 21 43.37 -8.34 23.27
C ASP A 21 43.89 -9.52 22.44
N ALA A 22 43.10 -10.59 22.37
CA ALA A 22 43.40 -11.78 21.57
C ALA A 22 42.64 -11.81 20.23
N THR A 23 41.79 -10.81 19.96
CA THR A 23 40.87 -10.80 18.81
C THR A 23 41.37 -9.93 17.65
N GLY A 24 42.30 -9.01 17.93
CA GLY A 24 42.74 -8.00 16.96
C GLY A 24 41.65 -6.98 16.63
N ALA A 25 40.55 -6.96 17.40
CA ALA A 25 39.47 -6.00 17.25
C ALA A 25 39.87 -4.59 17.71
N GLU A 26 40.95 -4.49 18.51
CA GLU A 26 41.47 -3.24 19.06
C GLU A 26 42.73 -2.75 18.31
N ASN A 27 43.01 -3.32 17.13
CA ASN A 27 44.06 -2.83 16.24
C ASN A 27 43.77 -1.39 15.80
N TYR A 28 44.75 -0.51 15.98
CA TYR A 28 44.68 0.90 15.58
C TYR A 28 45.53 1.15 14.32
N CYS A 29 45.36 2.32 13.69
CA CYS A 29 45.98 2.65 12.41
C CYS A 29 45.52 1.69 11.29
N THR A 30 44.21 1.53 11.17
CA THR A 30 43.55 0.66 10.19
C THR A 30 42.75 1.45 9.15
N ILE A 31 42.62 0.90 7.95
CA ILE A 31 41.74 1.44 6.91
C ILE A 31 40.30 0.97 7.18
N LEU A 32 39.38 1.92 7.35
CA LEU A 32 37.96 1.64 7.61
C LEU A 32 37.10 1.77 6.35
N ALA A 33 37.45 2.69 5.45
CA ALA A 33 36.66 3.00 4.28
C ALA A 33 37.54 3.06 3.03
N ILE A 34 37.08 2.41 1.94
CA ILE A 34 37.65 2.54 0.60
C ILE A 34 36.50 2.85 -0.34
N SER A 35 36.56 4.01 -0.99
CA SER A 35 35.46 4.53 -1.79
C SER A 35 35.94 5.02 -3.15
N PRO A 36 35.83 4.19 -4.20
CA PRO A 36 36.07 4.61 -5.58
C PRO A 36 35.09 5.69 -6.04
N SER A 37 35.55 6.61 -6.89
CA SER A 37 34.67 7.60 -7.52
C SER A 37 33.75 6.95 -8.55
N PRO A 38 32.43 7.26 -8.54
CA PRO A 38 31.52 6.79 -9.58
C PRO A 38 31.66 7.58 -10.89
N LEU A 39 32.39 8.71 -10.89
CA LEU A 39 32.51 9.62 -12.04
C LEU A 39 33.90 9.64 -12.68
N GLU A 40 34.91 9.13 -11.99
CA GLU A 40 36.30 9.20 -12.43
C GLU A 40 37.04 7.90 -12.15
N LYS A 41 37.45 7.23 -13.24
CA LYS A 41 38.37 6.11 -13.15
C LYS A 41 39.65 6.57 -12.42
N ASN A 42 40.25 5.67 -11.63
CA ASN A 42 41.49 5.89 -10.89
C ASN A 42 41.42 6.87 -9.70
N VAL A 43 40.25 7.47 -9.42
CA VAL A 43 40.05 8.27 -8.21
C VAL A 43 39.49 7.38 -7.10
N ILE A 44 40.24 7.22 -6.01
CA ILE A 44 39.85 6.41 -4.84
C ILE A 44 40.12 7.22 -3.58
N TRP A 45 39.16 7.19 -2.67
CA TRP A 45 39.24 7.81 -1.36
C TRP A 45 39.41 6.74 -0.29
N VAL A 46 40.24 7.01 0.71
CA VAL A 46 40.47 6.12 1.84
C VAL A 46 40.28 6.87 3.15
N GLY A 47 39.59 6.24 4.09
CA GLY A 47 39.39 6.73 5.46
C GLY A 47 39.90 5.72 6.47
N THR A 48 40.49 6.21 7.57
CA THR A 48 41.11 5.38 8.60
C THR A 48 40.48 5.58 9.98
N ASP A 49 40.80 4.70 10.93
CA ASP A 49 40.37 4.79 12.33
C ASP A 49 41.11 5.87 13.14
N ASP A 50 42.21 6.38 12.61
CA ASP A 50 43.03 7.45 13.22
C ASP A 50 42.80 8.84 12.59
N GLY A 51 41.70 8.99 11.84
CA GLY A 51 41.24 10.28 11.34
C GLY A 51 41.88 10.75 10.04
N ASN A 52 42.67 9.91 9.36
CA ASN A 52 43.23 10.25 8.06
C ASN A 52 42.23 10.06 6.92
N ILE A 53 42.20 11.05 6.02
CA ILE A 53 41.49 11.00 4.74
C ILE A 53 42.53 11.10 3.63
N GLN A 54 42.59 10.09 2.79
CA GLN A 54 43.57 9.99 1.70
C GLN A 54 42.86 9.92 0.36
N ILE A 55 43.49 10.46 -0.67
CA ILE A 55 43.00 10.35 -2.05
C ILE A 55 44.13 9.95 -3.00
N THR A 56 43.82 9.05 -3.93
CA THR A 56 44.61 8.82 -5.13
C THR A 56 43.80 9.27 -6.35
N LYS A 57 44.50 9.76 -7.38
CA LYS A 57 43.92 10.09 -8.69
C LYS A 57 44.57 9.31 -9.84
N ASN A 58 45.48 8.39 -9.51
CA ASN A 58 46.26 7.59 -10.44
C ASN A 58 46.22 6.09 -10.11
N GLY A 59 45.11 5.63 -9.51
CA GLY A 59 44.84 4.20 -9.33
C GLY A 59 45.64 3.56 -8.20
N GLY A 60 46.13 4.37 -7.26
CA GLY A 60 46.87 3.90 -6.09
C GLY A 60 48.40 4.02 -6.20
N ASN A 61 48.93 4.52 -7.33
CA ASN A 61 50.38 4.72 -7.49
C ASN A 61 50.92 5.79 -6.53
N SER A 62 50.13 6.84 -6.25
CA SER A 62 50.45 7.83 -5.23
C SER A 62 49.20 8.29 -4.49
N TRP A 63 49.39 8.68 -3.23
CA TRP A 63 48.32 9.11 -2.33
C TRP A 63 48.63 10.49 -1.75
N THR A 64 47.58 11.26 -1.48
CA THR A 64 47.67 12.58 -0.86
C THR A 64 46.76 12.61 0.35
N ASN A 65 47.32 12.95 1.52
CA ASN A 65 46.54 13.17 2.73
C ASN A 65 45.83 14.53 2.62
N ILE A 66 44.51 14.49 2.71
CA ILE A 66 43.61 15.62 2.54
C ILE A 66 42.73 15.83 3.77
N THR A 67 43.15 15.32 4.93
CA THR A 67 42.45 15.51 6.21
C THR A 67 42.20 17.00 6.47
N PRO A 68 40.96 17.41 6.83
CA PRO A 68 40.60 18.79 7.08
C PRO A 68 41.47 19.45 8.16
N LYS A 69 42.05 20.60 7.84
CA LYS A 69 42.76 21.45 8.82
C LYS A 69 41.85 22.55 9.38
N ILE A 70 40.65 22.16 9.83
CA ILE A 70 39.64 23.08 10.37
C ILE A 70 39.46 22.86 11.87
N LYS A 71 39.12 23.93 12.62
CA LYS A 71 39.09 23.93 14.09
C LYS A 71 38.18 22.85 14.71
N ASN A 72 37.08 22.50 14.03
CA ASN A 72 36.05 21.59 14.55
C ASN A 72 36.13 20.17 13.95
N PHE A 73 37.26 19.80 13.34
CA PHE A 73 37.48 18.42 12.90
C PHE A 73 37.95 17.56 14.09
N PRO A 74 37.28 16.45 14.43
CA PRO A 74 37.69 15.61 15.54
C PRO A 74 38.96 14.83 15.18
N LYS A 75 40.10 15.26 15.74
CA LYS A 75 41.38 14.55 15.61
C LYS A 75 41.22 13.12 16.14
N ASP A 76 41.81 12.15 15.45
CA ASP A 76 41.74 10.71 15.79
C ASP A 76 40.30 10.12 15.75
N GLY A 77 39.33 10.85 15.19
CA GLY A 77 37.99 10.37 14.95
C GLY A 77 37.95 9.38 13.78
N TRP A 78 37.18 8.31 13.90
CA TRP A 78 37.11 7.27 12.88
C TRP A 78 36.44 7.79 11.61
N ILE A 79 37.11 7.70 10.46
CA ILE A 79 36.52 8.01 9.16
C ILE A 79 35.67 6.82 8.69
N ALA A 80 34.48 6.71 9.29
CA ALA A 80 33.64 5.51 9.18
C ALA A 80 32.98 5.33 7.80
N GLN A 81 32.68 6.43 7.09
CA GLN A 81 32.20 6.36 5.71
C GLN A 81 32.72 7.53 4.87
N ILE A 82 33.11 7.24 3.62
CA ILE A 82 33.31 8.24 2.57
C ILE A 82 32.33 7.92 1.44
N LYS A 83 31.51 8.88 1.02
CA LYS A 83 30.58 8.74 -0.11
C LYS A 83 30.90 9.78 -1.18
N PRO A 84 31.66 9.41 -2.23
CA PRO A 84 31.89 10.27 -3.38
C PRO A 84 30.56 10.59 -4.09
N SER A 85 30.44 11.84 -4.56
CA SER A 85 29.24 12.33 -5.23
C SER A 85 29.00 11.64 -6.57
N LYS A 86 27.73 11.40 -6.88
CA LYS A 86 27.30 10.94 -8.22
C LYS A 86 27.05 12.09 -9.19
N PHE A 87 27.15 13.34 -8.73
CA PHE A 87 26.87 14.52 -9.52
C PHE A 87 28.12 15.30 -9.89
N ASN A 88 29.06 15.45 -8.95
CA ASN A 88 30.24 16.30 -9.15
C ASN A 88 31.54 15.54 -8.91
N LYS A 89 32.47 15.70 -9.85
CA LYS A 89 33.84 15.21 -9.71
C LYS A 89 34.55 15.90 -8.54
N GLY A 90 35.30 15.13 -7.76
CA GLY A 90 36.02 15.65 -6.58
C GLY A 90 35.14 16.05 -5.38
N GLU A 91 33.82 15.82 -5.44
CA GLU A 91 32.94 15.99 -4.29
C GLU A 91 32.81 14.67 -3.51
N ALA A 92 32.88 14.76 -2.18
CA ALA A 92 32.64 13.62 -1.29
C ALA A 92 32.05 14.09 0.05
N TYR A 93 31.18 13.25 0.62
CA TYR A 93 30.70 13.35 1.98
C TYR A 93 31.50 12.41 2.87
N VAL A 94 31.83 12.85 4.09
CA VAL A 94 32.63 12.09 5.04
C VAL A 94 31.95 12.08 6.40
N VAL A 95 31.63 10.88 6.88
CA VAL A 95 31.13 10.61 8.23
C VAL A 95 32.32 10.37 9.15
N VAL A 96 32.35 11.06 10.29
CA VAL A 96 33.39 10.89 11.30
C VAL A 96 32.77 10.50 12.65
N ASN A 97 33.28 9.43 13.26
CA ASN A 97 32.79 8.94 14.54
C ASN A 97 33.82 9.24 15.63
N ASN A 98 33.45 10.06 16.62
CA ASN A 98 34.36 10.41 17.73
C ASN A 98 33.85 9.92 19.10
N TYR A 99 32.78 9.14 19.14
CA TYR A 99 32.14 8.73 20.40
C TYR A 99 33.03 7.85 21.30
N ARG A 100 34.04 7.17 20.73
CA ARG A 100 35.05 6.41 21.49
C ARG A 100 35.95 7.29 22.35
N ASN A 101 36.08 8.57 21.98
CA ASN A 101 36.78 9.60 22.75
C ASN A 101 35.83 10.42 23.64
N PHE A 102 34.67 9.83 24.01
CA PHE A 102 33.63 10.48 24.80
C PHE A 102 33.03 11.74 24.16
N ASP A 103 33.10 11.84 22.83
CA ASP A 103 32.52 12.94 22.03
C ASP A 103 31.38 12.42 21.14
N PHE A 104 30.16 12.62 21.63
CA PHE A 104 28.92 12.13 20.98
C PHE A 104 28.34 13.11 19.95
N LYS A 105 29.09 14.13 19.53
CA LYS A 105 28.60 15.10 18.54
C LYS A 105 28.44 14.45 17.15
N PRO A 106 27.43 14.88 16.37
CA PRO A 106 27.35 14.54 14.95
C PRO A 106 28.47 15.20 14.16
N TYR A 107 29.18 14.42 13.33
CA TYR A 107 30.18 14.94 12.41
C TYR A 107 29.95 14.41 10.99
N LEU A 108 29.63 15.35 10.10
CA LEU A 108 29.53 15.12 8.66
C LEU A 108 30.23 16.28 7.95
N PHE A 109 31.22 15.96 7.13
CA PHE A 109 31.97 16.94 6.35
C PHE A 109 31.75 16.74 4.86
N ARG A 110 31.89 17.81 4.09
CA ARG A 110 31.87 17.76 2.62
C ARG A 110 33.07 18.50 2.05
N THR A 111 33.61 17.95 0.97
CA THR A 111 34.49 18.65 0.05
C THR A 111 33.88 18.66 -1.34
N ARG A 112 34.19 19.66 -2.16
CA ARG A 112 33.79 19.75 -3.57
C ARG A 112 34.97 19.78 -4.54
N ASN A 113 36.19 19.68 -4.01
CA ASN A 113 37.40 19.97 -4.76
C ASN A 113 38.57 19.08 -4.34
N TYR A 114 38.30 17.77 -4.21
CA TYR A 114 39.31 16.75 -3.90
C TYR A 114 39.99 16.97 -2.54
N GLY A 115 39.25 17.51 -1.55
CA GLY A 115 39.75 17.74 -0.20
C GLY A 115 40.58 19.01 -0.01
N LYS A 116 40.64 19.91 -1.01
CA LYS A 116 41.32 21.20 -0.84
C LYS A 116 40.60 22.10 0.17
N ASN A 117 39.27 22.14 0.08
CA ASN A 117 38.39 22.86 1.00
C ASN A 117 37.36 21.90 1.60
N TRP A 118 36.99 22.17 2.86
CA TRP A 118 36.04 21.39 3.62
C TRP A 118 35.02 22.28 4.32
N GLU A 119 33.80 21.78 4.42
CA GLU A 119 32.72 22.39 5.21
C GLU A 119 32.12 21.34 6.16
N SER A 120 31.75 21.77 7.37
CA SER A 120 30.93 20.95 8.26
C SER A 120 29.45 21.14 7.92
N LEU A 121 28.73 20.04 7.77
CA LEU A 121 27.31 20.04 7.42
C LEU A 121 26.38 19.97 8.65
N LEU A 122 26.94 19.71 9.84
CA LEU A 122 26.18 19.52 11.08
C LEU A 122 26.60 20.47 12.21
N ASP A 123 27.65 21.26 12.02
CA ASP A 123 28.06 22.26 13.02
C ASP A 123 26.95 23.31 13.24
N GLY A 124 26.58 23.52 14.50
CA GLY A 124 25.48 24.40 14.91
C GLY A 124 24.06 23.91 14.53
N LYS A 125 23.89 22.72 13.95
CA LYS A 125 22.58 22.16 13.55
C LYS A 125 21.90 21.44 14.72
N ARG A 126 20.97 22.14 15.38
CA ARG A 126 20.24 21.62 16.55
C ARG A 126 19.16 20.60 16.18
N GLU A 127 18.76 20.56 14.92
CA GLU A 127 17.75 19.63 14.40
C GLU A 127 18.27 18.18 14.29
N THR A 128 19.59 17.99 14.30
CA THR A 128 20.24 16.67 14.31
C THR A 128 20.78 16.35 15.70
N PHE A 129 20.60 15.11 16.13
CA PHE A 129 21.11 14.64 17.42
C PHE A 129 21.88 13.34 17.27
N GLY A 130 23.02 13.31 17.94
CA GLY A 130 23.85 12.15 18.12
C GLY A 130 24.91 11.93 17.03
N TYR A 131 25.94 11.12 17.34
CA TYR A 131 27.03 10.79 16.45
C TYR A 131 26.54 10.17 15.13
N THR A 132 27.14 10.65 14.03
CA THR A 132 26.77 10.23 12.70
C THR A 132 27.23 8.80 12.44
N LEU A 133 26.46 8.03 11.68
CA LEU A 133 26.75 6.63 11.36
C LEU A 133 26.75 6.37 9.87
N SER A 134 25.83 7.00 9.12
CA SER A 134 25.73 6.80 7.68
C SER A 134 25.17 8.00 6.94
N ILE A 135 25.48 8.06 5.64
CA ILE A 135 24.99 9.11 4.74
C ILE A 135 24.70 8.49 3.37
N VAL A 136 23.59 8.89 2.74
CA VAL A 136 23.32 8.58 1.34
C VAL A 136 22.70 9.78 0.63
N GLN A 137 23.32 10.20 -0.47
CA GLN A 137 22.76 11.18 -1.40
C GLN A 137 21.90 10.45 -2.44
N ASP A 138 20.72 11.00 -2.74
CA ASP A 138 19.87 10.45 -3.79
C ASP A 138 20.56 10.49 -5.16
N PRO A 139 20.57 9.37 -5.92
CA PRO A 139 21.30 9.30 -7.17
C PRO A 139 20.68 10.12 -8.32
N LEU A 140 19.44 10.60 -8.18
CA LEU A 140 18.72 11.35 -9.22
C LEU A 140 18.41 12.79 -8.82
N GLN A 141 18.48 13.12 -7.53
CA GLN A 141 18.19 14.46 -7.02
C GLN A 141 19.22 14.88 -5.96
N LYS A 142 20.22 15.68 -6.37
CA LYS A 142 21.35 16.16 -5.55
C LYS A 142 20.96 16.81 -4.22
N ASN A 143 19.78 17.44 -4.16
CA ASN A 143 19.30 18.14 -2.97
C ASN A 143 18.74 17.17 -1.90
N LEU A 144 18.37 15.95 -2.28
CA LEU A 144 17.80 14.95 -1.38
C LEU A 144 18.93 14.10 -0.77
N VAL A 145 19.10 14.20 0.54
CA VAL A 145 20.14 13.48 1.28
C VAL A 145 19.55 12.89 2.56
N PHE A 146 19.92 11.66 2.89
CA PHE A 146 19.52 10.99 4.12
C PHE A 146 20.73 10.78 5.02
N LEU A 147 20.56 11.07 6.31
CA LEU A 147 21.56 10.97 7.36
C LEU A 147 21.09 9.97 8.41
N GLY A 148 21.92 8.98 8.70
CA GLY A 148 21.74 8.06 9.81
C GLY A 148 22.62 8.46 10.97
N THR A 149 22.03 8.60 12.16
CA THR A 149 22.76 8.73 13.43
C THR A 149 22.44 7.55 14.34
N GLU A 150 23.10 7.46 15.49
CA GLU A 150 22.73 6.53 16.55
C GLU A 150 21.29 6.74 17.07
N ASN A 151 20.73 7.93 16.85
CA ASN A 151 19.38 8.31 17.28
C ASN A 151 18.33 8.32 16.17
N GLY A 152 18.60 7.70 15.01
CA GLY A 152 17.61 7.46 13.97
C GLY A 152 17.94 8.09 12.61
N LEU A 153 16.90 8.30 11.81
CA LEU A 153 16.97 8.76 10.43
C LEU A 153 16.62 10.25 10.33
N TYR A 154 17.40 10.99 9.56
CA TYR A 154 17.14 12.37 9.17
C TYR A 154 17.17 12.49 7.66
N MET A 155 16.43 13.44 7.12
CA MET A 155 16.46 13.79 5.70
C MET A 155 16.67 15.30 5.52
N SER A 156 17.35 15.64 4.43
CA SER A 156 17.47 17.00 3.92
C SER A 156 16.93 17.02 2.49
N ILE A 157 16.18 18.08 2.17
CA ILE A 157 15.64 18.33 0.82
C ILE A 157 16.29 19.55 0.16
N ASP A 158 17.32 20.11 0.79
CA ASP A 158 17.96 21.38 0.44
C ASP A 158 19.49 21.28 0.45
N GLU A 159 20.02 20.09 0.14
CA GLU A 159 21.46 19.83 0.00
C GLU A 159 22.24 19.97 1.33
N CYS A 160 21.69 19.38 2.39
CA CYS A 160 22.21 19.35 3.76
C CYS A 160 22.18 20.70 4.49
N LYS A 161 21.41 21.69 4.01
CA LYS A 161 21.30 22.99 4.70
C LYS A 161 20.40 22.89 5.93
N THR A 162 19.33 22.12 5.85
CA THR A 162 18.45 21.82 6.97
C THR A 162 18.15 20.32 7.02
N TRP A 163 17.88 19.82 8.22
CA TRP A 163 17.53 18.42 8.45
C TRP A 163 16.17 18.29 9.11
N THR A 164 15.45 17.22 8.76
CA THR A 164 14.19 16.83 9.39
C THR A 164 14.31 15.40 9.86
N LYS A 165 14.09 15.14 11.16
CA LYS A 165 14.06 13.78 11.70
C LYS A 165 12.83 13.04 11.17
N TRP A 166 13.03 11.83 10.67
CA TRP A 166 11.92 10.96 10.28
C TRP A 166 11.42 10.19 11.50
N THR A 167 10.21 10.50 11.96
CA THR A 167 9.60 9.88 13.14
C THR A 167 8.49 8.89 12.81
N GLU A 168 8.12 8.78 11.53
CA GLU A 168 6.90 8.08 11.13
C GLU A 168 7.16 6.61 10.81
N ASN A 169 6.73 5.73 11.71
CA ASN A 169 7.00 4.29 11.70
C ASN A 169 8.50 3.93 11.63
N TYR A 170 9.36 4.82 12.13
CA TYR A 170 10.79 4.56 12.26
C TYR A 170 11.25 4.95 13.67
N PRO A 171 11.83 4.02 14.45
CA PRO A 171 12.21 4.29 15.82
C PRO A 171 13.52 5.09 15.91
N SER A 172 13.77 5.70 17.06
CA SER A 172 15.12 6.18 17.42
C SER A 172 16.04 4.98 17.65
N VAL A 173 16.78 4.60 16.60
CA VAL A 173 17.73 3.47 16.61
C VAL A 173 18.97 3.81 15.79
N PRO A 174 20.11 3.14 16.05
CA PRO A 174 21.30 3.36 15.25
C PRO A 174 21.09 2.98 13.80
N THR A 175 21.15 3.99 12.94
CA THR A 175 20.97 3.86 11.49
C THR A 175 22.34 3.66 10.85
N MET A 176 22.75 2.40 10.76
CA MET A 176 24.13 1.99 10.50
C MET A 176 24.53 2.14 9.04
N ASP A 177 23.62 1.83 8.11
CA ASP A 177 23.88 2.02 6.68
C ASP A 177 22.60 2.19 5.89
N MET A 178 22.73 2.81 4.71
CA MET A 178 21.62 3.09 3.83
C MET A 178 22.01 2.94 2.35
N VAL A 179 21.07 2.46 1.54
CA VAL A 179 21.21 2.43 0.08
C VAL A 179 19.88 2.79 -0.58
N ILE A 180 19.93 3.50 -1.69
CA ILE A 180 18.75 3.80 -2.51
C ILE A 180 18.71 2.84 -3.68
N HIS A 181 17.65 2.03 -3.76
CA HIS A 181 17.52 1.03 -4.82
C HIS A 181 17.29 1.72 -6.18
N PRO A 182 18.12 1.46 -7.21
CA PRO A 182 18.17 2.28 -8.43
C PRO A 182 16.98 2.10 -9.38
N LYS A 183 16.08 1.13 -9.14
CA LYS A 183 14.89 0.89 -9.99
C LYS A 183 13.60 1.21 -9.23
N GLU A 184 13.41 0.56 -8.09
CA GLU A 184 12.25 0.79 -7.22
C GLU A 184 12.21 2.21 -6.62
N TYR A 185 13.38 2.79 -6.35
CA TYR A 185 13.56 4.04 -5.61
C TYR A 185 13.04 3.96 -4.17
N ASP A 186 13.26 2.81 -3.54
CA ASP A 186 13.06 2.62 -2.12
C ASP A 186 14.37 2.98 -1.39
N LEU A 187 14.27 3.59 -0.22
CA LEU A 187 15.39 3.77 0.69
C LEU A 187 15.44 2.54 1.61
N VAL A 188 16.53 1.80 1.47
CA VAL A 188 16.85 0.61 2.24
C VAL A 188 17.73 1.02 3.42
N ILE A 189 17.37 0.58 4.62
CA ILE A 189 18.01 1.01 5.86
C ILE A 189 18.39 -0.20 6.72
N GLY A 190 19.67 -0.31 7.06
CA GLY A 190 20.20 -1.25 8.03
C GLY A 190 20.32 -0.61 9.41
N THR A 191 19.75 -1.23 10.43
CA THR A 191 19.83 -0.74 11.81
C THR A 191 20.65 -1.65 12.70
N PHE A 192 21.22 -1.11 13.76
CA PHE A 192 21.77 -1.94 14.84
C PHE A 192 20.65 -2.35 15.80
N GLY A 193 20.43 -3.66 15.95
CA GLY A 193 19.51 -4.21 16.95
C GLY A 193 18.01 -4.20 16.60
N ARG A 194 17.58 -3.62 15.46
CA ARG A 194 16.16 -3.60 15.03
C ARG A 194 15.93 -4.01 13.57
N SER A 195 16.78 -4.87 13.03
CA SER A 195 16.64 -5.44 11.69
C SER A 195 16.73 -4.39 10.56
N PHE A 196 16.06 -4.66 9.45
CA PHE A 196 16.12 -3.95 8.19
C PHE A 196 14.79 -3.27 7.89
N TYR A 197 14.83 -2.03 7.44
CA TYR A 197 13.66 -1.22 7.08
C TYR A 197 13.68 -0.86 5.60
N ILE A 198 12.50 -0.85 4.98
CA ILE A 198 12.31 -0.37 3.61
C ILE A 198 11.36 0.83 3.69
N PHE A 199 11.89 2.00 3.39
CA PHE A 199 11.06 3.16 3.10
C PHE A 199 10.74 3.13 1.60
N ASP A 200 9.57 2.56 1.30
CA ASP A 200 9.07 2.46 -0.07
C ASP A 200 8.98 3.85 -0.75
N ASP A 201 9.34 3.94 -2.03
CA ASP A 201 9.09 5.04 -2.96
C ASP A 201 9.38 6.45 -2.42
N ILE A 202 10.64 6.87 -2.59
CA ILE A 202 11.09 8.22 -2.24
C ILE A 202 10.80 9.26 -3.33
N ARG A 203 10.11 8.91 -4.43
CA ARG A 203 9.75 9.87 -5.50
C ARG A 203 9.03 11.12 -4.97
N PRO A 204 8.10 11.04 -3.99
CA PRO A 204 7.50 12.25 -3.41
C PRO A 204 8.52 13.16 -2.73
N LEU A 205 9.55 12.59 -2.07
CA LEU A 205 10.63 13.36 -1.45
C LEU A 205 11.54 14.01 -2.50
N ARG A 206 11.78 13.37 -3.64
CA ARG A 206 12.47 14.00 -4.77
C ARG A 206 11.70 15.20 -5.33
N ASP A 207 10.38 15.06 -5.41
CA ASP A 207 9.50 16.15 -5.82
C ASP A 207 9.59 17.33 -4.84
N LEU A 208 9.65 17.06 -3.53
CA LEU A 208 9.92 18.09 -2.52
C LEU A 208 11.31 18.71 -2.67
N ALA A 209 12.36 17.92 -2.85
CA ALA A 209 13.72 18.44 -2.99
C ALA A 209 13.93 19.25 -4.29
N THR A 210 13.08 19.01 -5.29
CA THR A 210 13.10 19.74 -6.57
C THR A 210 12.31 21.04 -6.48
N LYS A 211 11.12 20.99 -5.89
CA LYS A 211 10.17 22.12 -5.92
C LYS A 211 10.28 22.94 -4.65
N GLY A 212 10.45 22.31 -3.50
CA GLY A 212 10.42 22.90 -2.16
C GLY A 212 9.14 22.52 -1.40
N ASN A 213 9.02 23.05 -0.17
CA ASN A 213 7.91 22.75 0.74
C ASN A 213 6.53 23.20 0.23
N GLN A 214 6.45 24.09 -0.76
CA GLN A 214 5.16 24.57 -1.30
C GLN A 214 4.34 23.48 -1.99
N VAL A 215 4.95 22.34 -2.35
CA VAL A 215 4.19 21.16 -2.79
C VAL A 215 3.21 20.69 -1.69
N LEU A 216 3.59 20.89 -0.42
CA LEU A 216 2.76 20.61 0.76
C LEU A 216 1.73 21.71 1.06
N ASN A 217 1.68 22.80 0.31
CA ASN A 217 0.66 23.84 0.53
C ASN A 217 -0.60 23.59 -0.31
N LYS A 218 -0.54 22.65 -1.27
CA LYS A 218 -1.69 22.29 -2.10
C LYS A 218 -2.71 21.52 -1.27
N THR A 219 -3.99 21.82 -1.44
CA THR A 219 -5.06 21.05 -0.79
C THR A 219 -5.02 19.58 -1.20
N ILE A 220 -4.69 19.32 -2.46
CA ILE A 220 -4.44 17.96 -2.96
C ILE A 220 -3.31 17.97 -4.01
N LYS A 221 -2.41 17.00 -3.90
CA LYS A 221 -1.39 16.70 -4.92
C LYS A 221 -1.24 15.19 -5.03
N ILE A 222 -1.34 14.64 -6.24
CA ILE A 222 -0.96 13.25 -6.52
C ILE A 222 0.47 13.22 -7.10
N PHE A 223 1.32 12.32 -6.61
CA PHE A 223 2.68 12.15 -7.11
C PHE A 223 2.73 11.11 -8.23
N ASN A 224 3.80 11.14 -9.02
CA ASN A 224 4.04 10.10 -10.02
C ASN A 224 4.28 8.76 -9.30
N PRO A 225 3.41 7.76 -9.50
CA PRO A 225 3.53 6.47 -8.83
C PRO A 225 4.65 5.62 -9.46
N PRO A 226 5.17 4.62 -8.73
CA PRO A 226 6.00 3.58 -9.34
C PRO A 226 5.22 2.82 -10.43
N THR A 227 5.96 2.19 -11.34
CA THR A 227 5.37 1.15 -12.19
C THR A 227 4.80 0.05 -11.30
N ALA A 228 3.53 -0.29 -11.48
CA ALA A 228 2.90 -1.35 -10.70
C ALA A 228 2.92 -2.67 -11.49
N TYR A 229 3.14 -3.76 -10.76
CA TYR A 229 3.22 -5.10 -11.36
C TYR A 229 2.02 -5.95 -10.95
N ILE A 230 1.39 -6.58 -11.95
CA ILE A 230 0.47 -7.70 -11.75
C ILE A 230 1.31 -8.91 -11.36
N THR A 231 1.63 -8.99 -10.07
CA THR A 231 2.47 -10.05 -9.52
C THR A 231 1.67 -11.33 -9.30
N GLN A 232 2.36 -12.47 -9.47
CA GLN A 232 1.95 -13.75 -8.90
C GLN A 232 2.67 -13.93 -7.57
N THR A 233 1.89 -14.23 -6.54
CA THR A 233 2.40 -14.46 -5.19
C THR A 233 2.23 -15.93 -4.87
N GLN A 234 3.30 -16.59 -4.42
CA GLN A 234 3.25 -17.92 -3.86
C GLN A 234 3.41 -17.80 -2.34
N GLN A 235 2.73 -18.66 -1.60
CA GLN A 235 3.01 -18.81 -0.17
C GLN A 235 4.45 -19.34 -0.04
N ALA A 236 5.26 -18.70 0.81
CA ALA A 236 6.59 -19.20 1.11
C ALA A 236 6.50 -20.64 1.63
N SER A 237 7.52 -21.45 1.34
CA SER A 237 7.65 -22.80 1.92
C SER A 237 7.70 -22.66 3.44
N GLY A 238 6.55 -22.85 4.10
CA GLY A 238 6.42 -22.67 5.54
C GLY A 238 6.83 -23.90 6.31
N THR A 239 7.12 -23.73 7.60
CA THR A 239 7.15 -24.83 8.56
C THR A 239 5.71 -25.14 8.98
N ARG A 240 5.37 -26.42 9.14
CA ARG A 240 4.00 -26.83 9.53
C ARG A 240 3.61 -26.34 10.95
N PHE A 241 4.60 -26.00 11.78
CA PHE A 241 4.46 -25.62 13.19
C PHE A 241 5.46 -24.52 13.60
N GLY A 242 5.27 -23.29 13.12
CA GLY A 242 6.19 -22.18 13.40
C GLY A 242 6.15 -21.62 14.83
N GLY A 243 5.08 -21.88 15.58
CA GLY A 243 4.87 -21.35 16.92
C GLY A 243 5.18 -19.86 17.03
N ASN A 244 5.70 -19.44 18.19
CA ASN A 244 6.09 -18.05 18.46
C ASN A 244 7.54 -17.71 18.02
N ALA A 245 8.21 -18.60 17.27
CA ALA A 245 9.64 -18.46 16.94
C ALA A 245 9.91 -17.83 15.56
N ILE A 246 8.88 -17.55 14.76
CA ILE A 246 9.04 -16.97 13.42
C ILE A 246 8.74 -15.47 13.45
N TYR A 247 9.80 -14.66 13.37
CA TYR A 247 9.71 -13.22 13.18
C TYR A 247 9.79 -12.91 11.69
N ASN A 248 8.71 -12.34 11.14
CA ASN A 248 8.67 -11.87 9.76
C ASN A 248 8.35 -10.36 9.76
N GLY A 249 9.01 -9.62 8.86
CA GLY A 249 8.64 -8.24 8.58
C GLY A 249 7.34 -8.17 7.77
N ASP A 250 6.70 -7.00 7.80
CA ASP A 250 5.53 -6.73 6.97
C ASP A 250 5.91 -6.66 5.49
N ASN A 251 5.11 -7.31 4.65
CA ASN A 251 5.22 -7.15 3.21
C ASN A 251 4.63 -5.82 2.76
N LYS A 252 5.18 -5.27 1.67
CA LYS A 252 4.57 -4.13 0.96
C LYS A 252 3.10 -4.40 0.66
N ALA A 253 2.25 -3.39 0.89
CA ALA A 253 0.82 -3.51 0.62
C ALA A 253 0.55 -3.85 -0.86
N ARG A 254 -0.46 -4.69 -1.09
CA ARG A 254 -0.80 -5.19 -2.42
C ARG A 254 -1.36 -4.07 -3.31
N GLY A 255 -0.98 -4.08 -4.58
CA GLY A 255 -1.55 -3.23 -5.62
C GLY A 255 -0.61 -2.13 -6.09
N ALA A 256 -1.15 -1.25 -6.94
CA ALA A 256 -0.50 -0.03 -7.37
C ALA A 256 -0.48 1.00 -6.23
N MET A 257 0.72 1.31 -5.76
CA MET A 257 0.94 2.30 -4.71
C MET A 257 0.83 3.71 -5.27
N ILE A 258 0.00 4.54 -4.65
CA ILE A 258 -0.30 5.89 -5.08
C ILE A 258 -0.06 6.83 -3.92
N SER A 259 1.02 7.59 -4.00
CA SER A 259 1.40 8.60 -3.02
C SER A 259 0.69 9.92 -3.35
N TYR A 260 0.14 10.58 -2.35
CA TYR A 260 -0.49 11.88 -2.47
C TYR A 260 -0.29 12.72 -1.19
N VAL A 261 -0.46 14.02 -1.30
CA VAL A 261 -0.58 14.93 -0.17
C VAL A 261 -2.00 15.48 -0.14
N ILE A 262 -2.54 15.59 1.08
CA ILE A 262 -3.81 16.26 1.35
C ILE A 262 -3.61 17.27 2.46
N ASN A 263 -4.03 18.51 2.23
CA ASN A 263 -4.04 19.56 3.24
C ASN A 263 -5.42 20.17 3.28
N LYS A 264 -6.21 19.70 4.26
CA LYS A 264 -7.57 20.16 4.44
C LYS A 264 -7.51 21.63 4.85
N PRO A 265 -8.26 22.53 4.19
CA PRO A 265 -8.38 23.90 4.64
C PRO A 265 -8.90 23.88 6.08
N GLU A 266 -8.34 24.75 6.93
CA GLU A 266 -8.82 24.90 8.30
C GLU A 266 -10.33 25.10 8.26
N LYS A 267 -11.06 24.20 8.93
CA LYS A 267 -12.47 24.46 9.20
C LYS A 267 -12.45 25.63 10.17
N LYS A 268 -12.82 26.84 9.71
CA LYS A 268 -13.24 27.90 10.62
C LYS A 268 -14.30 27.25 11.51
N GLU A 269 -13.98 27.07 12.79
CA GLU A 269 -14.99 26.72 13.77
C GLU A 269 -16.01 27.84 13.71
N ASP A 270 -17.16 27.58 13.09
CA ASP A 270 -18.35 28.35 13.39
C ASP A 270 -18.55 28.17 14.89
N LYS A 271 -18.11 29.17 15.67
CA LYS A 271 -18.52 29.34 17.06
C LYS A 271 -20.01 29.10 17.06
N LYS A 272 -20.43 28.05 17.77
CA LYS A 272 -21.84 27.83 18.08
C LYS A 272 -22.33 29.04 18.87
N THR A 273 -22.78 30.08 18.19
CA THR A 273 -23.81 30.93 18.73
C THR A 273 -25.06 30.06 18.79
N SER A 274 -25.44 29.72 20.01
CA SER A 274 -26.74 29.20 20.32
C SER A 274 -27.76 30.25 19.91
N ASP A 275 -28.34 30.12 18.72
CA ASP A 275 -29.69 30.60 18.50
C ASP A 275 -30.43 29.67 17.55
N LYS A 276 -31.54 29.19 18.07
CA LYS A 276 -32.50 28.32 17.39
C LYS A 276 -33.21 29.16 16.35
N GLU A 277 -32.92 28.94 15.07
CA GLU A 277 -33.94 29.12 14.04
C GLU A 277 -33.75 28.11 12.91
N LYS A 278 -34.73 27.22 12.81
CA LYS A 278 -34.81 26.17 11.79
C LYS A 278 -35.24 26.81 10.47
N SER A 279 -34.30 27.13 9.59
CA SER A 279 -34.57 27.20 8.16
C SER A 279 -34.02 25.95 7.47
N ALA A 280 -34.94 25.16 6.91
CA ALA A 280 -34.67 23.91 6.23
C ALA A 280 -34.07 24.18 4.84
N SER A 281 -32.79 24.55 4.78
CA SER A 281 -31.99 24.37 3.57
C SER A 281 -31.16 23.08 3.74
N LYS A 282 -31.32 22.14 2.80
CA LYS A 282 -30.47 20.94 2.71
C LYS A 282 -29.02 21.38 2.50
N LYS A 283 -28.27 21.60 3.60
CA LYS A 283 -26.80 21.57 3.57
C LYS A 283 -26.40 20.17 3.11
N GLU A 284 -26.02 20.04 1.85
CA GLU A 284 -25.28 18.88 1.38
C GLU A 284 -24.10 18.68 2.34
N LYS A 285 -24.13 17.60 3.12
CA LYS A 285 -22.96 17.12 3.84
C LYS A 285 -21.91 16.78 2.77
N LYS A 286 -21.06 17.75 2.41
CA LYS A 286 -19.85 17.49 1.63
C LYS A 286 -19.09 16.41 2.38
N SER A 287 -19.10 15.20 1.82
CA SER A 287 -18.38 14.10 2.45
C SER A 287 -16.89 14.41 2.32
N ASP A 288 -16.17 14.51 3.45
CA ASP A 288 -14.71 14.52 3.52
C ASP A 288 -14.16 13.17 3.02
N SER A 289 -14.28 12.93 1.72
CA SER A 289 -13.93 11.67 1.06
C SER A 289 -13.05 11.94 -0.14
N LEU A 290 -12.02 11.11 -0.25
CA LEU A 290 -11.17 11.03 -1.42
C LEU A 290 -11.82 10.10 -2.44
N VAL A 291 -11.82 10.54 -3.69
CA VAL A 291 -12.32 9.74 -4.81
C VAL A 291 -11.21 9.64 -5.85
N LEU A 292 -10.69 8.43 -6.05
CA LEU A 292 -9.73 8.15 -7.11
C LEU A 292 -10.47 7.51 -8.28
N ASN A 293 -10.47 8.22 -9.42
CA ASN A 293 -10.99 7.73 -10.68
C ASN A 293 -9.83 7.22 -11.54
N VAL A 294 -9.98 6.02 -12.09
CA VAL A 294 -8.99 5.37 -12.96
C VAL A 294 -9.55 5.28 -14.38
N TYR A 295 -8.80 5.78 -15.35
CA TYR A 295 -9.17 5.74 -16.76
C TYR A 295 -8.17 4.92 -17.57
N ASN A 296 -8.68 4.16 -18.53
CA ASN A 296 -7.84 3.42 -19.47
C ASN A 296 -7.29 4.33 -20.60
N SER A 297 -6.54 3.75 -21.54
CA SER A 297 -5.97 4.46 -22.69
C SER A 297 -7.00 5.07 -23.65
N LYS A 298 -8.26 4.60 -23.60
CA LYS A 298 -9.39 5.16 -24.36
C LYS A 298 -10.13 6.28 -23.61
N ASN A 299 -9.61 6.72 -22.45
CA ASN A 299 -10.25 7.66 -21.53
C ASN A 299 -11.59 7.17 -20.95
N GLU A 300 -11.84 5.87 -20.92
CA GLU A 300 -13.02 5.30 -20.28
C GLU A 300 -12.77 5.15 -18.77
N LEU A 301 -13.74 5.57 -17.94
CA LEU A 301 -13.68 5.38 -16.49
C LEU A 301 -13.89 3.90 -16.17
N ILE A 302 -12.84 3.22 -15.70
CA ILE A 302 -12.87 1.78 -15.42
C ILE A 302 -12.98 1.46 -13.93
N ARG A 303 -12.60 2.37 -13.03
CA ARG A 303 -12.63 2.12 -11.58
C ARG A 303 -12.80 3.42 -10.80
N THR A 304 -13.60 3.36 -9.73
CA THR A 304 -13.72 4.42 -8.73
C THR A 304 -13.42 3.88 -7.33
N LEU A 305 -12.34 4.36 -6.70
CA LEU A 305 -12.03 4.06 -5.31
C LEU A 305 -12.45 5.23 -4.42
N LYS A 306 -13.27 4.96 -3.40
CA LYS A 306 -13.71 5.95 -2.42
C LYS A 306 -13.21 5.57 -1.05
N GLN A 307 -12.54 6.50 -0.38
CA GLN A 307 -12.15 6.36 1.02
C GLN A 307 -12.37 7.66 1.78
N LYS A 308 -12.48 7.59 3.10
CA LYS A 308 -12.51 8.80 3.92
C LYS A 308 -11.18 9.53 3.79
N ALA A 309 -11.23 10.86 3.76
CA ALA A 309 -10.01 11.65 3.84
C ALA A 309 -9.28 11.34 5.16
N PRO A 310 -7.93 11.25 5.16
CA PRO A 310 -7.13 11.08 6.36
C PRO A 310 -7.44 12.13 7.44
N LYS A 311 -7.26 11.73 8.70
CA LYS A 311 -7.44 12.64 9.86
C LYS A 311 -6.36 13.71 9.90
N GLU A 312 -5.13 13.34 9.61
CA GLU A 312 -4.00 14.27 9.57
C GLU A 312 -3.77 14.80 8.16
N ASN A 313 -3.25 16.02 8.07
CA ASN A 313 -2.76 16.60 6.83
C ASN A 313 -1.37 16.03 6.48
N GLY A 314 -0.96 16.17 5.22
CA GLY A 314 0.34 15.77 4.73
C GLY A 314 0.33 14.52 3.86
N PHE A 315 1.44 13.78 3.88
CA PHE A 315 1.69 12.63 3.00
C PHE A 315 0.84 11.43 3.37
N ASN A 316 0.23 10.84 2.36
CA ASN A 316 -0.62 9.67 2.51
C ASN A 316 -0.47 8.76 1.28
N ARG A 317 -0.89 7.50 1.45
CA ARG A 317 -0.89 6.50 0.38
C ARG A 317 -2.27 5.90 0.21
N MET A 318 -2.58 5.54 -1.03
CA MET A 318 -3.70 4.67 -1.36
C MET A 318 -3.24 3.60 -2.35
N TYR A 319 -4.00 2.50 -2.42
CA TYR A 319 -3.64 1.35 -3.23
C TYR A 319 -4.79 0.99 -4.16
N TRP A 320 -4.49 0.88 -5.45
CA TRP A 320 -5.41 0.32 -6.43
C TRP A 320 -5.00 -1.11 -6.73
N TYR A 321 -5.88 -2.08 -6.55
CA TYR A 321 -5.57 -3.50 -6.79
C TYR A 321 -5.42 -3.87 -8.27
N MET A 322 -5.42 -2.86 -9.16
CA MET A 322 -5.36 -3.01 -10.61
C MET A 322 -6.60 -3.75 -11.14
N ASP A 323 -7.74 -3.57 -10.49
CA ASP A 323 -9.04 -4.11 -10.86
C ASP A 323 -9.90 -3.07 -11.58
N GLU A 324 -10.72 -3.51 -12.52
CA GLU A 324 -11.85 -2.73 -13.02
C GLU A 324 -12.99 -2.74 -11.99
N LYS A 325 -14.00 -1.90 -12.23
CA LYS A 325 -15.31 -2.01 -11.60
C LYS A 325 -15.89 -3.38 -11.93
N GLY A 326 -16.18 -4.14 -10.87
CA GLY A 326 -16.81 -5.43 -10.97
C GLY A 326 -18.32 -5.37 -10.78
N VAL A 327 -18.87 -6.55 -10.52
CA VAL A 327 -20.30 -6.77 -10.28
C VAL A 327 -20.53 -7.22 -8.84
N LYS A 328 -21.74 -7.04 -8.34
CA LYS A 328 -22.12 -7.59 -7.04
C LYS A 328 -22.24 -9.12 -7.16
N ARG A 329 -22.03 -9.81 -6.04
CA ARG A 329 -22.15 -11.28 -5.97
C ARG A 329 -23.45 -11.64 -5.26
N PRO A 330 -24.12 -12.75 -5.65
CA PRO A 330 -25.31 -13.21 -4.97
C PRO A 330 -24.99 -13.56 -3.50
N SER A 331 -25.90 -13.21 -2.61
CA SER A 331 -25.77 -13.48 -1.17
C SER A 331 -27.14 -13.74 -0.58
N ARG A 332 -27.21 -14.45 0.57
CA ARG A 332 -28.48 -14.71 1.29
C ARG A 332 -29.09 -13.47 1.96
N LYS A 333 -28.38 -12.35 1.94
CA LYS A 333 -28.80 -11.06 2.53
C LYS A 333 -28.66 -9.96 1.49
N ILE A 334 -29.56 -8.98 1.53
CA ILE A 334 -29.46 -7.79 0.67
C ILE A 334 -28.25 -6.97 1.09
N SER A 335 -27.32 -6.72 0.16
CA SER A 335 -26.12 -5.94 0.45
C SER A 335 -26.46 -4.46 0.70
N LYS A 336 -25.99 -3.94 1.84
CA LYS A 336 -26.08 -2.52 2.20
C LYS A 336 -24.86 -1.71 1.73
N SER A 337 -23.85 -2.36 1.14
CA SER A 337 -22.62 -1.71 0.73
C SER A 337 -22.88 -0.73 -0.42
N LYS A 338 -22.36 0.49 -0.27
CA LYS A 338 -22.32 1.52 -1.30
C LYS A 338 -20.97 1.58 -2.02
N SER A 339 -20.01 0.76 -1.61
CA SER A 339 -18.69 0.69 -2.22
C SER A 339 -18.77 -0.01 -3.57
N GLU A 340 -18.02 0.50 -4.53
CA GLU A 340 -17.93 -0.09 -5.86
C GLU A 340 -17.17 -1.44 -5.78
N PRO A 341 -17.79 -2.58 -6.17
CA PRO A 341 -17.12 -3.87 -6.13
C PRO A 341 -15.95 -3.92 -7.12
N GLY A 342 -14.90 -4.65 -6.76
CA GLY A 342 -13.78 -4.95 -7.65
C GLY A 342 -14.09 -6.10 -8.61
N GLY A 343 -13.59 -5.97 -9.84
CA GLY A 343 -13.83 -6.89 -10.94
C GLY A 343 -12.57 -7.53 -11.50
N VAL A 344 -12.61 -7.82 -12.80
CA VAL A 344 -11.47 -8.36 -13.55
C VAL A 344 -10.26 -7.44 -13.47
N ARG A 345 -9.06 -8.04 -13.39
CA ARG A 345 -7.80 -7.30 -13.35
C ARG A 345 -7.54 -6.66 -14.72
N VAL A 346 -7.05 -5.43 -14.72
CA VAL A 346 -6.73 -4.71 -15.94
C VAL A 346 -5.58 -5.38 -16.70
N LEU A 347 -5.48 -5.12 -18.01
CA LEU A 347 -4.35 -5.55 -18.82
C LEU A 347 -3.12 -4.65 -18.58
N PRO A 348 -1.89 -5.13 -18.82
CA PRO A 348 -0.71 -4.28 -18.86
C PRO A 348 -0.91 -3.10 -19.82
N GLY A 349 -0.45 -1.92 -19.42
CA GLY A 349 -0.64 -0.68 -20.17
C GLY A 349 -0.60 0.56 -19.28
N ASP A 350 -0.82 1.72 -19.88
CA ASP A 350 -0.85 3.00 -19.18
C ASP A 350 -2.28 3.41 -18.82
N TYR A 351 -2.43 3.92 -17.60
CA TYR A 351 -3.70 4.36 -17.03
C TYR A 351 -3.55 5.77 -16.48
N LYS A 352 -4.65 6.53 -16.53
CA LYS A 352 -4.73 7.86 -15.93
C LYS A 352 -5.41 7.77 -14.58
N LEU A 353 -4.77 8.34 -13.57
CA LEU A 353 -5.29 8.46 -12.21
C LEU A 353 -5.74 9.90 -11.99
N VAL A 354 -6.98 10.09 -11.55
CA VAL A 354 -7.50 11.41 -11.18
C VAL A 354 -8.03 11.34 -9.75
N LEU A 355 -7.33 12.00 -8.84
CA LEU A 355 -7.69 12.05 -7.44
C LEU A 355 -8.49 13.32 -7.14
N HIS A 356 -9.67 13.15 -6.55
CA HIS A 356 -10.58 14.22 -6.18
C HIS A 356 -10.68 14.36 -4.66
N TYR A 357 -10.73 15.60 -4.19
CA TYR A 357 -11.13 15.97 -2.83
C TYR A 357 -11.95 17.25 -2.89
N ASN A 358 -13.21 17.19 -2.45
CA ASN A 358 -14.17 18.29 -2.62
C ASN A 358 -14.23 18.76 -4.08
N ASN A 359 -13.99 20.05 -4.33
CA ASN A 359 -14.01 20.65 -5.67
C ASN A 359 -12.63 20.63 -6.36
N GLN A 360 -11.60 20.13 -5.69
CA GLN A 360 -10.25 20.06 -6.23
C GLN A 360 -9.93 18.67 -6.77
N LYS A 361 -9.07 18.64 -7.78
CA LYS A 361 -8.56 17.40 -8.36
C LYS A 361 -7.12 17.59 -8.82
N ASP A 362 -6.37 16.50 -8.79
CA ASP A 362 -5.06 16.40 -9.43
C ASP A 362 -4.98 15.07 -10.17
N SER A 363 -4.08 14.97 -11.15
CA SER A 363 -3.96 13.75 -11.96
C SER A 363 -2.52 13.38 -12.27
N THR A 364 -2.30 12.09 -12.47
CA THR A 364 -1.03 11.52 -12.93
C THR A 364 -1.30 10.31 -13.83
N LYS A 365 -0.24 9.73 -14.39
CA LYS A 365 -0.28 8.47 -15.15
C LYS A 365 0.40 7.37 -14.35
N ILE A 366 -0.04 6.14 -14.52
CA ILE A 366 0.59 4.96 -13.98
C ILE A 366 0.74 3.90 -15.07
N THR A 367 1.90 3.25 -15.11
CA THR A 367 2.15 2.12 -15.98
C THR A 367 1.95 0.83 -15.20
N ILE A 368 1.13 -0.07 -15.75
CA ILE A 368 0.90 -1.42 -15.24
C ILE A 368 1.65 -2.40 -16.11
N LYS A 369 2.47 -3.26 -15.51
CA LYS A 369 3.18 -4.35 -16.18
C LYS A 369 2.77 -5.70 -15.60
N TYR A 370 2.95 -6.77 -16.38
CA TYR A 370 2.87 -8.11 -15.83
C TYR A 370 4.17 -8.49 -15.11
N ASP A 371 4.12 -9.49 -14.23
CA ASP A 371 5.29 -10.04 -13.55
C ASP A 371 6.40 -10.41 -14.57
N PRO A 372 7.56 -9.74 -14.55
CA PRO A 372 8.61 -9.98 -15.55
C PRO A 372 9.28 -11.35 -15.39
N ARG A 373 9.03 -12.05 -14.29
CA ARG A 373 9.57 -13.40 -14.03
C ARG A 373 8.76 -14.50 -14.71
N ILE A 374 7.59 -14.17 -15.28
CA ILE A 374 6.67 -15.13 -15.86
C ILE A 374 6.54 -14.84 -17.36
N PRO A 375 6.98 -15.76 -18.25
CA PRO A 375 6.89 -15.57 -19.69
C PRO A 375 5.46 -15.83 -20.18
N ILE A 376 4.59 -14.83 -20.05
CA ILE A 376 3.22 -14.86 -20.57
C ILE A 376 3.06 -13.82 -21.68
N THR A 377 2.41 -14.22 -22.76
CA THR A 377 2.17 -13.36 -23.92
C THR A 377 0.91 -12.51 -23.74
N ASN A 378 0.84 -11.37 -24.43
CA ASN A 378 -0.31 -10.45 -24.34
C ASN A 378 -1.62 -11.09 -24.84
N ASP A 379 -1.57 -11.99 -25.82
CA ASP A 379 -2.74 -12.72 -26.32
C ASP A 379 -3.33 -13.68 -25.28
N VAL A 380 -2.49 -14.32 -24.46
CA VAL A 380 -2.93 -15.14 -23.33
C VAL A 380 -3.62 -14.26 -22.28
N LEU A 381 -3.00 -13.14 -21.91
CA LEU A 381 -3.59 -12.18 -20.97
C LEU A 381 -4.95 -11.66 -21.45
N LEU A 382 -5.06 -11.32 -22.74
CA LEU A 382 -6.32 -10.90 -23.35
C LEU A 382 -7.37 -12.00 -23.34
N SER A 383 -7.00 -13.24 -23.69
CA SER A 383 -7.95 -14.38 -23.67
C SER A 383 -8.48 -14.65 -22.25
N LYS A 384 -7.60 -14.57 -21.26
CA LYS A 384 -7.95 -14.67 -19.84
C LYS A 384 -8.91 -13.54 -19.43
N TYR A 385 -8.57 -12.31 -19.76
CA TYR A 385 -9.41 -11.15 -19.47
C TYR A 385 -10.82 -11.33 -20.06
N ASN A 386 -10.93 -11.70 -21.33
CA ASN A 386 -12.22 -11.89 -22.01
C ASN A 386 -13.08 -12.96 -21.32
N LEU A 387 -12.52 -14.13 -21.02
CA LEU A 387 -13.24 -15.19 -20.30
C LEU A 387 -13.67 -14.76 -18.90
N GLN A 388 -12.83 -14.00 -18.18
CA GLN A 388 -13.21 -13.47 -16.87
C GLN A 388 -14.36 -12.45 -16.99
N LYS A 389 -14.40 -11.63 -18.04
CA LYS A 389 -15.53 -10.71 -18.28
C LYS A 389 -16.82 -11.46 -18.61
N GLU A 390 -16.76 -12.58 -19.33
CA GLU A 390 -17.92 -13.45 -19.56
C GLU A 390 -18.45 -14.04 -18.25
N ILE A 391 -17.55 -14.59 -17.43
CA ILE A 391 -17.90 -15.12 -16.10
C ILE A 391 -18.48 -14.01 -15.21
N GLU A 392 -17.93 -12.79 -15.26
CA GLU A 392 -18.42 -11.63 -14.52
C GLU A 392 -19.86 -11.26 -14.94
N LYS A 393 -20.19 -11.29 -16.24
CA LYS A 393 -21.57 -11.10 -16.72
C LYS A 393 -22.54 -12.14 -16.16
N LYS A 394 -22.13 -13.42 -16.12
CA LYS A 394 -22.95 -14.49 -15.55
C LYS A 394 -23.11 -14.34 -14.03
N MET A 395 -22.07 -13.87 -13.33
CA MET A 395 -22.11 -13.56 -11.90
C MET A 395 -23.12 -12.44 -11.59
N ASP A 396 -23.17 -11.40 -12.41
CA ASP A 396 -24.16 -10.31 -12.27
C ASP A 396 -25.60 -10.80 -12.47
N LEU A 397 -25.83 -11.66 -13.47
CA LEU A 397 -27.13 -12.27 -13.70
C LEU A 397 -27.59 -13.06 -12.46
N ALA A 398 -26.71 -13.91 -11.91
CA ALA A 398 -27.00 -14.67 -10.69
C ALA A 398 -27.27 -13.74 -9.50
N TYR A 399 -26.49 -12.66 -9.33
CA TYR A 399 -26.75 -11.64 -8.31
C TYR A 399 -28.13 -11.02 -8.45
N ARG A 400 -28.50 -10.52 -9.64
CA ARG A 400 -29.78 -9.87 -9.87
C ARG A 400 -30.96 -10.80 -9.59
N ALA A 401 -30.86 -12.06 -9.99
CA ALA A 401 -31.89 -13.06 -9.73
C ALA A 401 -32.09 -13.31 -8.22
N VAL A 402 -31.00 -13.49 -7.47
CA VAL A 402 -31.09 -13.68 -6.01
C VAL A 402 -31.54 -12.39 -5.30
N ASP A 403 -31.07 -11.22 -5.73
CA ASP A 403 -31.49 -9.93 -5.17
C ASP A 403 -32.99 -9.71 -5.37
N GLN A 404 -33.53 -10.10 -6.52
CA GLN A 404 -34.97 -10.08 -6.81
C GLN A 404 -35.74 -11.01 -5.89
N LEU A 405 -35.30 -12.27 -5.73
CA LEU A 405 -35.88 -13.23 -4.80
C LEU A 405 -35.90 -12.70 -3.36
N LEU A 406 -34.80 -12.10 -2.89
CA LEU A 406 -34.72 -11.54 -1.54
C LEU A 406 -35.65 -10.34 -1.32
N LYS A 407 -35.83 -9.50 -2.34
CA LYS A 407 -36.82 -8.41 -2.30
C LYS A 407 -38.24 -8.97 -2.23
N SER A 408 -38.56 -9.98 -3.03
CA SER A 408 -39.84 -10.70 -2.96
C SER A 408 -40.06 -11.35 -1.60
N LYS A 409 -39.03 -12.02 -1.05
CA LYS A 409 -39.07 -12.61 0.29
C LYS A 409 -39.47 -11.58 1.34
N LYS A 410 -38.85 -10.40 1.31
CA LYS A 410 -39.16 -9.31 2.25
C LYS A 410 -40.62 -8.87 2.16
N ILE A 411 -41.19 -8.79 0.96
CA ILE A 411 -42.61 -8.44 0.76
C ILE A 411 -43.50 -9.51 1.41
N VAL A 412 -43.21 -10.79 1.16
CA VAL A 412 -43.98 -11.91 1.71
C VAL A 412 -43.88 -11.94 3.24
N GLU A 413 -42.70 -11.70 3.81
CA GLU A 413 -42.50 -11.58 5.26
C GLU A 413 -43.30 -10.43 5.88
N ILE A 414 -43.37 -9.27 5.21
CA ILE A 414 -44.17 -8.11 5.65
C ILE A 414 -45.65 -8.47 5.65
N ASN A 415 -46.18 -9.02 4.55
CA ASN A 415 -47.58 -9.40 4.44
C ASN A 415 -47.98 -10.45 5.48
N LYS A 416 -47.13 -11.47 5.66
CA LYS A 416 -47.32 -12.51 6.67
C LYS A 416 -47.35 -11.92 8.09
N LYS A 417 -46.45 -10.99 8.38
CA LYS A 417 -46.39 -10.31 9.68
C LYS A 417 -47.67 -9.49 9.92
N GLN A 418 -48.06 -8.67 8.95
CA GLN A 418 -49.26 -7.84 9.04
C GLN A 418 -50.53 -8.67 9.23
N ALA A 419 -50.69 -9.78 8.49
CA ALA A 419 -51.84 -10.68 8.65
C ALA A 419 -51.93 -11.28 10.07
N LYS A 420 -50.78 -11.64 10.67
CA LYS A 420 -50.72 -12.15 12.06
C LYS A 420 -51.08 -11.09 13.09
N GLU A 421 -50.69 -9.84 12.84
CA GLU A 421 -50.94 -8.72 13.76
C GLU A 421 -52.40 -8.22 13.70
N ILE A 422 -53.06 -8.31 12.54
CA ILE A 422 -54.47 -7.95 12.40
C ILE A 422 -55.37 -9.02 13.01
N ASP A 423 -55.34 -10.25 12.50
CA ASP A 423 -56.14 -11.37 13.01
C ASP A 423 -55.60 -12.71 12.50
N LYS A 424 -54.87 -13.41 13.36
CA LYS A 424 -54.19 -14.66 13.01
C LYS A 424 -55.15 -15.78 12.59
N GLU A 425 -56.32 -15.89 13.21
CA GLU A 425 -57.26 -16.98 12.92
C GLU A 425 -58.03 -16.69 11.63
N LYS A 426 -58.48 -15.44 11.43
CA LYS A 426 -59.14 -15.04 10.18
C LYS A 426 -58.24 -15.23 8.95
N TYR A 427 -56.95 -14.89 9.04
CA TYR A 427 -56.02 -14.95 7.91
C TYR A 427 -55.17 -16.25 7.90
N LYS A 428 -55.60 -17.31 8.58
CA LYS A 428 -54.81 -18.55 8.71
C LYS A 428 -54.39 -19.17 7.38
N ASP A 429 -55.27 -19.22 6.40
CA ASP A 429 -54.96 -19.81 5.09
C ASP A 429 -54.06 -18.90 4.26
N PHE A 430 -54.25 -17.58 4.33
CA PHE A 430 -53.31 -16.62 3.74
C PHE A 430 -51.91 -16.76 4.35
N ILE A 431 -51.79 -16.95 5.66
CA ILE A 431 -50.52 -17.18 6.35
C ILE A 431 -49.84 -18.47 5.83
N LYS A 432 -50.60 -19.55 5.61
CA LYS A 432 -50.07 -20.79 5.01
C LYS A 432 -49.57 -20.57 3.58
N GLU A 433 -50.30 -19.81 2.76
CA GLU A 433 -49.85 -19.47 1.40
C GLU A 433 -48.56 -18.64 1.41
N ASN A 434 -48.43 -17.70 2.35
CA ASN A 434 -47.16 -16.99 2.55
C ASN A 434 -46.02 -17.96 2.89
N ASP A 435 -46.27 -18.98 3.74
CA ASP A 435 -45.27 -20.02 4.04
C ASP A 435 -44.89 -20.86 2.83
N THR A 436 -45.86 -21.22 1.99
CA THR A 436 -45.62 -21.90 0.71
C THR A 436 -44.71 -21.07 -0.20
N ILE A 437 -45.03 -19.79 -0.39
CA ILE A 437 -44.23 -18.88 -1.24
C ILE A 437 -42.83 -18.66 -0.65
N LEU A 438 -42.71 -18.48 0.67
CA LEU A 438 -41.40 -18.38 1.32
C LEU A 438 -40.56 -19.64 1.11
N LYS A 439 -41.18 -20.83 1.19
CA LYS A 439 -40.50 -22.11 0.92
C LYS A 439 -40.01 -22.19 -0.53
N LYS A 440 -40.81 -21.76 -1.51
CA LYS A 440 -40.40 -21.68 -2.92
C LYS A 440 -39.23 -20.72 -3.12
N ILE A 441 -39.32 -19.50 -2.58
CA ILE A 441 -38.25 -18.50 -2.69
C ILE A 441 -36.95 -19.00 -2.03
N ASN A 442 -37.05 -19.60 -0.84
CA ASN A 442 -35.89 -20.18 -0.16
C ASN A 442 -35.31 -21.35 -0.95
N GLY A 443 -36.14 -22.23 -1.53
CA GLY A 443 -35.69 -23.32 -2.40
C GLY A 443 -34.89 -22.83 -3.61
N LEU A 444 -35.42 -21.86 -4.36
CA LEU A 444 -34.71 -21.26 -5.50
C LEU A 444 -33.40 -20.57 -5.08
N THR A 445 -33.39 -19.94 -3.90
CA THR A 445 -32.17 -19.36 -3.33
C THR A 445 -31.16 -20.46 -2.94
N ASP A 446 -31.62 -21.57 -2.39
CA ASP A 446 -30.81 -22.73 -2.01
C ASP A 446 -30.22 -23.44 -3.23
N GLU A 447 -30.91 -23.48 -4.37
CA GLU A 447 -30.36 -24.03 -5.61
C GLU A 447 -29.19 -23.19 -6.16
N MET A 448 -29.31 -21.85 -6.07
CA MET A 448 -28.25 -20.95 -6.50
C MET A 448 -27.04 -20.98 -5.55
N LEU A 449 -27.30 -20.91 -4.23
CA LEU A 449 -26.28 -20.61 -3.21
C LEU A 449 -25.94 -21.77 -2.27
N GLY A 450 -26.69 -22.88 -2.32
CA GLY A 450 -26.60 -23.98 -1.36
C GLY A 450 -27.23 -23.63 -0.01
N LYS A 451 -27.85 -24.62 0.66
CA LYS A 451 -28.51 -24.44 1.97
C LYS A 451 -27.57 -23.83 3.01
N GLU A 452 -28.13 -23.01 3.89
CA GLU A 452 -27.36 -22.41 5.00
C GLU A 452 -26.96 -23.50 6.00
N ASP A 453 -25.65 -23.66 6.21
CA ASP A 453 -25.09 -24.58 7.18
C ASP A 453 -24.88 -23.85 8.52
N LYS A 454 -25.55 -24.33 9.57
CA LYS A 454 -25.48 -23.74 10.92
C LYS A 454 -24.32 -24.30 11.75
N ARG A 455 -23.61 -25.31 11.27
CA ARG A 455 -22.46 -25.88 11.96
C ARG A 455 -21.30 -24.88 11.96
N GLN A 456 -20.54 -24.84 13.05
CA GLN A 456 -19.35 -24.00 13.17
C GLN A 456 -18.16 -24.69 12.49
N GLY A 457 -17.39 -23.94 11.68
CA GLY A 457 -16.16 -24.43 11.03
C GLY A 457 -16.26 -24.50 9.50
N ILE A 458 -15.22 -25.08 8.86
CA ILE A 458 -15.21 -25.34 7.41
C ILE A 458 -16.06 -26.59 7.16
N THR A 459 -17.19 -26.42 6.50
CA THR A 459 -18.09 -27.55 6.19
C THR A 459 -18.04 -27.90 4.71
N ALA A 460 -18.19 -29.18 4.42
CA ALA A 460 -18.35 -29.69 3.06
C ALA A 460 -19.83 -29.96 2.78
N THR A 461 -20.27 -29.64 1.57
CA THR A 461 -21.56 -30.07 1.03
C THR A 461 -21.35 -31.25 0.09
N LYS A 462 -22.30 -32.20 0.07
CA LYS A 462 -22.24 -33.37 -0.82
C LYS A 462 -22.20 -32.94 -2.30
N ASP A 463 -23.00 -31.92 -2.63
CA ASP A 463 -23.15 -31.43 -4.00
C ASP A 463 -22.67 -29.96 -4.12
N PRO A 464 -21.95 -29.60 -5.20
CA PRO A 464 -21.58 -28.23 -5.48
C PRO A 464 -22.78 -27.40 -5.97
N THR A 465 -22.88 -26.19 -5.45
CA THR A 465 -23.95 -25.22 -5.80
C THR A 465 -23.75 -24.63 -7.19
N ALA A 466 -24.78 -24.02 -7.79
CA ALA A 466 -24.65 -23.36 -9.09
C ALA A 466 -23.55 -22.29 -9.07
N ILE A 467 -23.46 -21.50 -8.00
CA ILE A 467 -22.41 -20.49 -7.85
C ILE A 467 -21.01 -21.10 -7.68
N SER A 468 -20.89 -22.28 -7.05
CA SER A 468 -19.62 -23.01 -6.91
C SER A 468 -19.01 -23.42 -8.25
N TYR A 469 -19.83 -23.77 -9.25
CA TYR A 469 -19.33 -24.04 -10.61
C TYR A 469 -18.74 -22.78 -11.24
N LEU A 470 -19.41 -21.63 -11.09
CA LEU A 470 -18.93 -20.36 -11.61
C LEU A 470 -17.63 -19.91 -10.93
N HIS A 471 -17.52 -20.11 -9.61
CA HIS A 471 -16.28 -19.88 -8.88
C HIS A 471 -15.15 -20.80 -9.34
N THR A 472 -15.45 -22.07 -9.60
CA THR A 472 -14.47 -23.04 -10.11
C THR A 472 -13.97 -22.65 -11.49
N ALA A 473 -14.87 -22.31 -12.41
CA ALA A 473 -14.50 -21.79 -13.73
C ALA A 473 -13.60 -20.54 -13.62
N ASN A 474 -13.98 -19.56 -12.80
CA ASN A 474 -13.16 -18.36 -12.58
C ASN A 474 -11.78 -18.70 -12.00
N ARG A 475 -11.69 -19.65 -11.07
CA ARG A 475 -10.41 -20.07 -10.48
C ARG A 475 -9.46 -20.58 -11.56
N TYR A 476 -9.92 -21.50 -12.41
CA TYR A 476 -9.10 -22.07 -13.50
C TYR A 476 -8.70 -21.01 -14.54
N VAL A 477 -9.65 -20.18 -14.96
CA VAL A 477 -9.35 -19.06 -15.88
C VAL A 477 -8.35 -18.09 -15.25
N SER A 478 -8.50 -17.77 -13.96
CA SER A 478 -7.58 -16.88 -13.24
C SER A 478 -6.17 -17.44 -13.09
N SER A 479 -5.98 -18.75 -13.20
CA SER A 479 -4.68 -19.42 -13.16
C SER A 479 -4.04 -19.66 -14.53
N LEU A 480 -4.70 -19.27 -15.64
CA LEU A 480 -4.15 -19.48 -16.98
C LEU A 480 -2.78 -18.82 -17.17
N GLN A 481 -1.83 -19.63 -17.63
CA GLN A 481 -0.51 -19.22 -18.13
C GLN A 481 -0.34 -19.45 -19.64
N LYS A 482 -1.32 -20.15 -20.26
CA LYS A 482 -1.42 -20.40 -21.70
C LYS A 482 -2.85 -20.07 -22.15
N LYS A 483 -3.12 -20.12 -23.46
CA LYS A 483 -4.48 -19.98 -23.98
C LYS A 483 -5.41 -21.03 -23.34
N PRO A 484 -6.70 -20.69 -23.13
CA PRO A 484 -7.66 -21.61 -22.54
C PRO A 484 -7.76 -22.90 -23.35
N GLY A 485 -7.75 -24.05 -22.67
CA GLY A 485 -7.93 -25.36 -23.27
C GLY A 485 -9.36 -25.86 -23.16
N LYS A 486 -9.57 -27.13 -23.51
CA LYS A 486 -10.88 -27.79 -23.41
C LYS A 486 -11.43 -27.76 -21.98
N THR A 487 -10.56 -27.87 -20.98
CA THR A 487 -10.93 -27.89 -19.56
C THR A 487 -11.60 -26.58 -19.13
N GLU A 488 -10.97 -25.43 -19.37
CA GLU A 488 -11.52 -24.13 -18.98
C GLU A 488 -12.85 -23.85 -19.67
N LEU A 489 -12.92 -24.11 -20.98
CA LEU A 489 -14.13 -23.91 -21.76
C LEU A 489 -15.27 -24.82 -21.28
N LYS A 490 -14.96 -26.08 -20.93
CA LYS A 490 -15.95 -27.01 -20.37
C LYS A 490 -16.43 -26.56 -18.99
N LEU A 491 -15.54 -26.06 -18.13
CA LEU A 491 -15.92 -25.53 -16.82
C LEU A 491 -16.84 -24.31 -16.93
N ILE A 492 -16.55 -23.40 -17.86
CA ILE A 492 -17.43 -22.24 -18.15
C ILE A 492 -18.79 -22.72 -18.67
N SER A 493 -18.81 -23.65 -19.63
CA SER A 493 -20.05 -24.23 -20.14
C SER A 493 -20.87 -24.89 -19.04
N ASN A 494 -20.24 -25.68 -18.17
CA ASN A 494 -20.90 -26.31 -17.02
C ASN A 494 -21.47 -25.28 -16.05
N ALA A 495 -20.72 -24.22 -15.75
CA ALA A 495 -21.20 -23.13 -14.90
C ALA A 495 -22.40 -22.41 -15.53
N ASN A 496 -22.34 -22.11 -16.83
CA ASN A 496 -23.44 -21.49 -17.56
C ASN A 496 -24.70 -22.36 -17.50
N MET A 497 -24.61 -23.65 -17.85
CA MET A 497 -25.75 -24.57 -17.79
C MET A 497 -26.39 -24.64 -16.39
N LYS A 498 -25.57 -24.68 -15.33
CA LYS A 498 -26.07 -24.75 -13.95
C LYS A 498 -26.76 -23.46 -13.52
N ILE A 499 -26.17 -22.30 -13.86
CA ILE A 499 -26.79 -21.00 -13.55
C ILE A 499 -28.07 -20.82 -14.37
N ASP A 500 -28.03 -21.10 -15.67
CA ASP A 500 -29.16 -20.87 -16.58
C ASP A 500 -30.37 -21.71 -16.19
N LYS A 501 -30.17 -22.96 -15.77
CA LYS A 501 -31.25 -23.78 -15.21
C LYS A 501 -31.94 -23.09 -14.02
N VAL A 502 -31.18 -22.62 -13.04
CA VAL A 502 -31.76 -21.96 -11.86
C VAL A 502 -32.42 -20.63 -12.23
N ILE A 503 -31.87 -19.91 -13.22
CA ILE A 503 -32.49 -18.70 -13.76
C ILE A 503 -33.84 -19.01 -14.42
N ASP A 504 -33.94 -20.11 -15.17
CA ASP A 504 -35.19 -20.55 -15.78
C ASP A 504 -36.24 -20.94 -14.73
N ASP A 505 -35.83 -21.63 -13.66
CA ASP A 505 -36.71 -21.98 -12.54
C ASP A 505 -37.21 -20.71 -11.81
N ILE A 506 -36.33 -19.73 -11.60
CA ILE A 506 -36.69 -18.42 -11.04
C ILE A 506 -37.66 -17.66 -11.96
N ASN A 507 -37.39 -17.64 -13.26
CA ASN A 507 -38.26 -17.01 -14.24
C ASN A 507 -39.63 -17.71 -14.29
N GLY A 508 -39.67 -19.03 -14.14
CA GLY A 508 -40.89 -19.83 -13.99
C GLY A 508 -41.72 -19.34 -12.80
N PHE A 509 -41.10 -19.25 -11.62
CA PHE A 509 -41.74 -18.70 -10.42
C PHE A 509 -42.31 -17.28 -10.65
N TYR A 510 -41.56 -16.40 -11.32
CA TYR A 510 -42.04 -15.04 -11.61
C TYR A 510 -43.10 -14.96 -12.72
N LYS A 511 -43.24 -15.99 -13.55
CA LYS A 511 -44.29 -16.07 -14.59
C LYS A 511 -45.60 -16.64 -14.06
N SER A 512 -45.56 -17.59 -13.11
CA SER A 512 -46.75 -18.28 -12.60
C SER A 512 -47.07 -17.93 -11.15
N ASP A 513 -46.18 -18.28 -10.22
CA ASP A 513 -46.44 -18.22 -8.78
C ASP A 513 -46.54 -16.79 -8.26
N TRP A 514 -45.63 -15.91 -8.69
CA TRP A 514 -45.57 -14.54 -8.18
C TRP A 514 -46.79 -13.68 -8.58
N PRO A 515 -47.27 -13.69 -9.84
CA PRO A 515 -48.52 -13.02 -10.19
C PRO A 515 -49.74 -13.56 -9.43
N ALA A 516 -49.82 -14.88 -9.24
CA ALA A 516 -50.90 -15.50 -8.46
C ALA A 516 -50.87 -15.06 -6.99
N TYR A 517 -49.69 -15.06 -6.37
CA TYR A 517 -49.50 -14.56 -5.01
C TYR A 517 -49.82 -13.06 -4.90
N ARG A 518 -49.42 -12.24 -5.89
CA ARG A 518 -49.76 -10.82 -5.91
C ARG A 518 -51.27 -10.61 -5.88
N LYS A 519 -52.01 -11.32 -6.74
CA LYS A 519 -53.48 -11.25 -6.77
C LYS A 519 -54.08 -11.65 -5.42
N LEU A 520 -53.58 -12.74 -4.82
CA LEU A 520 -54.00 -13.18 -3.49
C LEU A 520 -53.79 -12.07 -2.43
N VAL A 521 -52.65 -11.38 -2.44
CA VAL A 521 -52.40 -10.27 -1.50
C VAL A 521 -53.36 -9.10 -1.73
N GLU A 522 -53.60 -8.73 -2.99
CA GLU A 522 -54.50 -7.63 -3.36
C GLU A 522 -55.96 -7.92 -2.96
N ASP A 523 -56.40 -9.18 -3.06
CA ASP A 523 -57.76 -9.61 -2.70
C ASP A 523 -58.02 -9.61 -1.19
N GLN A 524 -57.00 -9.85 -0.35
CA GLN A 524 -57.16 -9.99 1.11
C GLN A 524 -57.41 -8.67 1.85
N LYS A 525 -57.22 -7.50 1.21
CA LYS A 525 -57.45 -6.16 1.78
C LYS A 525 -57.01 -6.04 3.25
N LEU A 526 -55.71 -6.21 3.50
CA LEU A 526 -55.09 -6.15 4.84
C LEU A 526 -55.08 -4.73 5.44
N SER A 527 -56.24 -4.07 5.53
CA SER A 527 -56.36 -2.74 6.13
C SER A 527 -56.15 -2.82 7.65
N PRO A 528 -55.23 -2.01 8.22
CA PRO A 528 -55.07 -1.92 9.67
C PRO A 528 -56.15 -1.05 10.34
N PHE A 529 -57.03 -0.40 9.57
CA PHE A 529 -58.08 0.47 10.11
C PHE A 529 -59.26 -0.37 10.62
N VAL A 530 -59.55 -0.23 11.91
CA VAL A 530 -60.76 -0.78 12.55
C VAL A 530 -61.83 0.31 12.56
N ASN A 531 -63.06 -0.03 12.20
CA ASN A 531 -64.19 0.89 12.33
C ASN A 531 -64.54 1.04 13.82
N TYR A 532 -64.22 2.19 14.40
CA TYR A 532 -64.63 2.52 15.76
C TYR A 532 -66.04 3.13 15.73
N LYS A 533 -66.91 2.67 16.64
CA LYS A 533 -68.11 3.44 16.99
C LYS A 533 -67.66 4.65 17.80
N THR A 534 -68.31 5.80 17.60
CA THR A 534 -68.12 6.97 18.44
C THR A 534 -68.35 6.56 19.90
N LEU A 535 -67.41 6.90 20.78
CA LEU A 535 -67.57 6.68 22.22
C LEU A 535 -68.62 7.69 22.70
N GLU A 536 -69.72 7.20 23.27
CA GLU A 536 -70.72 8.02 23.96
C GLU A 536 -70.24 8.43 25.35
#